data_AF-A0A972BP20-F1
#
_entry.id   AF-A0A972BP20-F1
#
_cell.length_a   1.000
_cell.length_b   1.000
_cell.length_c   1.000
_cell.angle_alpha   90.00
_cell.angle_beta   90.00
_cell.angle_gamma   90.00
#
_symmetry.space_group_name_H-M   'P 1'
#
loop_
_entity.id
_entity.type
_entity.pdbx_description
1 polymer ?
#
loop_
_entity_poly.entity_id
_entity_poly.type
_entity_poly.pdbx_seq_one_letter_code
_entity_poly.pdbx_strand_id
1 'polypeptide(L)' 'MSVLRHKEKRRKPAEKRGKFMAGESISNHHKEVEDKKYFGHWELDTIVSGREKSKGCLATFLEGKSPLYTAIKMAQ' A
#
# COMPACT_ATOMS: atom_id res chain seq x y z
N MET A 1 -7.54 -6.18 -49.38
CA MET A 1 -7.59 -6.77 -48.03
C MET A 1 -8.16 -5.73 -47.08
N SER A 2 -9.46 -5.74 -46.80
CA SER A 2 -10.09 -4.81 -45.85
C SER A 2 -9.96 -5.36 -44.43
N VAL A 3 -9.25 -4.64 -43.57
CA VAL A 3 -9.04 -5.06 -42.17
C VAL A 3 -10.21 -4.53 -41.33
N LEU A 4 -11.04 -5.43 -40.81
CA LEU A 4 -12.16 -5.07 -39.93
C LEU A 4 -11.61 -4.42 -38.64
N ARG A 5 -11.96 -3.15 -38.40
CA ARG A 5 -11.64 -2.45 -37.16
C ARG A 5 -12.69 -2.75 -36.10
N HIS A 6 -12.24 -3.25 -34.94
CA HIS A 6 -13.11 -3.53 -33.79
C HIS A 6 -13.75 -2.23 -33.27
N LYS A 7 -15.08 -2.17 -33.26
CA LYS A 7 -15.88 -0.95 -33.03
C LYS A 7 -16.23 -0.68 -31.56
N GLU A 8 -15.88 -1.59 -30.64
CA GLU A 8 -16.35 -1.52 -29.26
C GLU A 8 -15.23 -1.36 -28.22
N LYS A 9 -15.51 -0.56 -27.18
CA LYS A 9 -14.65 -0.42 -26.01
C LYS A 9 -14.66 -1.74 -25.23
N ARG A 10 -13.48 -2.33 -25.03
CA ARG A 10 -13.33 -3.52 -24.18
C ARG A 10 -13.82 -3.21 -22.76
N ARG A 11 -14.70 -4.06 -22.22
CA ARG A 11 -15.10 -4.00 -20.81
C ARG A 11 -13.88 -4.31 -19.95
N LYS A 12 -13.63 -3.49 -18.93
CA LYS A 12 -12.56 -3.76 -17.97
C LYS A 12 -12.92 -5.05 -17.20
N PRO A 13 -11.97 -5.97 -16.98
CA PRO A 13 -12.23 -7.18 -16.22
C PRO A 13 -12.59 -6.83 -14.77
N ALA A 14 -13.54 -7.57 -14.20
CA ALA A 14 -13.92 -7.43 -12.79
C ALA A 14 -12.74 -7.82 -11.89
N GLU A 15 -12.45 -6.99 -10.90
CA GLU A 15 -11.37 -7.23 -9.95
C GLU A 15 -11.72 -8.41 -9.02
N LYS A 16 -10.92 -9.49 -9.10
CA LYS A 16 -11.14 -10.75 -8.34
C LYS A 16 -10.36 -10.82 -7.04
N ARG A 17 -9.57 -9.80 -6.71
CA ARG A 17 -8.82 -9.74 -5.46
C ARG A 17 -9.86 -9.43 -4.36
N GLY A 18 -10.01 -10.33 -3.39
CA GLY A 18 -10.98 -10.15 -2.30
C GLY A 18 -10.82 -8.79 -1.61
N LYS A 19 -11.87 -8.34 -0.90
CA LYS A 19 -11.77 -7.09 -0.14
C LYS A 19 -10.69 -7.25 0.94
N PHE A 20 -9.62 -6.47 0.84
CA PHE A 20 -8.69 -6.31 1.95
C PHE A 20 -9.47 -5.66 3.09
N MET A 21 -9.38 -6.23 4.30
CA MET A 21 -9.81 -5.49 5.49
C MET A 21 -8.81 -4.35 5.64
N ALA A 22 -9.19 -3.17 5.16
CA ALA A 22 -8.45 -1.97 5.52
C ALA A 22 -8.53 -1.85 7.04
N GLY A 23 -7.38 -1.75 7.70
CA GLY A 23 -7.32 -1.43 9.13
C GLY A 23 -7.97 -0.08 9.42
N GLU A 24 -7.90 0.37 10.67
CA GLU A 24 -8.32 1.73 10.99
C GLU A 24 -7.55 2.75 10.14
N SER A 25 -8.29 3.74 9.63
CA SER A 25 -7.71 4.86 8.90
C SER A 25 -6.72 5.61 9.77
N ILE A 26 -5.64 6.11 9.18
CA ILE A 26 -4.66 6.99 9.85
C ILE A 26 -5.35 8.17 10.55
N SER A 27 -6.47 8.66 9.99
CA SER A 27 -7.27 9.73 10.59
C SER A 27 -7.92 9.38 11.93
N ASN A 28 -8.07 8.09 12.25
CA ASN A 28 -8.78 7.60 13.43
C ASN A 28 -7.83 7.19 14.56
N HIS A 29 -6.52 7.45 14.42
CA HIS A 29 -5.56 7.11 15.45
C HIS A 29 -5.84 7.87 16.76
N HIS A 30 -5.54 7.22 17.89
CA HIS A 30 -5.60 7.87 19.19
C HIS A 30 -4.62 9.05 19.23
N LYS A 31 -5.07 10.20 19.76
CA LYS A 31 -4.27 11.44 19.84
C LYS A 31 -2.91 11.26 20.53
N GLU A 32 -2.81 10.29 21.44
CA GLU A 32 -1.55 9.95 22.12
C GLU A 32 -0.44 9.47 21.18
N VAL A 33 -0.83 8.92 20.01
CA VAL A 33 0.08 8.50 18.94
C VAL A 33 0.58 9.71 18.16
N GLU A 34 -0.32 10.65 17.87
CA GLU A 34 -0.01 11.91 17.17
C GLU A 34 0.93 12.81 17.99
N ASP A 35 0.75 12.82 19.32
CA ASP A 35 1.58 13.58 20.25
C ASP A 35 3.02 13.04 20.41
N LYS A 36 3.34 11.88 19.80
CA LYS A 36 4.69 11.26 19.78
C LYS A 36 5.34 11.14 21.17
N LYS A 37 4.50 11.00 22.20
CA LYS A 37 4.91 11.19 23.61
C LYS A 37 5.68 9.97 24.15
N TYR A 38 5.29 8.79 23.69
CA TYR A 38 5.79 7.50 24.18
C TYR A 38 6.66 6.77 23.14
N PHE A 39 7.73 6.13 23.62
CA PHE A 39 8.53 5.20 22.81
C PHE A 39 7.77 3.87 22.64
N GLY A 40 7.97 3.19 21.51
CA GLY A 40 7.33 1.90 21.25
C GLY A 40 6.04 1.96 20.42
N HIS A 41 5.61 3.14 19.98
CA HIS A 41 4.59 3.26 18.94
C HIS A 41 5.26 3.22 17.56
N TRP A 42 5.02 2.14 16.82
CA TRP A 42 5.58 1.90 15.50
C TRP A 42 4.47 1.93 14.46
N GLU A 43 4.64 2.73 13.42
CA GLU A 43 3.81 2.67 12.23
C GLU A 43 4.50 1.81 11.18
N LEU A 44 3.73 0.87 10.62
CA LEU A 44 4.17 0.00 9.54
C LEU A 44 3.36 0.36 8.29
N ASP A 45 4.07 0.84 7.27
CA ASP A 45 3.49 1.03 5.94
C ASP A 45 4.10 0.04 4.95
N THR A 46 3.36 -0.30 3.90
CA THR A 46 3.82 -1.21 2.84
C THR A 46 3.55 -0.61 1.47
N ILE A 47 4.63 -0.27 0.76
CA ILE A 47 4.55 0.23 -0.61
C ILE A 47 4.75 -0.94 -1.57
N VAL A 48 3.74 -1.20 -2.41
CA VAL A 48 3.78 -2.27 -3.43
C VAL A 48 4.08 -1.67 -4.80
N SER A 49 5.08 -2.20 -5.51
CA SER A 49 5.35 -1.77 -6.88
C SER A 49 4.26 -2.27 -7.82
N GLY A 50 3.45 -1.36 -8.38
CA GLY A 50 2.29 -1.68 -9.23
C GLY A 50 2.59 -2.09 -10.68
N ARG A 51 3.85 -2.32 -11.07
CA ARG A 51 4.17 -2.79 -12.43
C ARG A 51 4.06 -4.31 -12.46
N GLU A 52 2.96 -4.79 -13.05
CA GLU A 52 2.58 -6.14 -13.54
C GLU A 52 3.58 -7.32 -13.45
N LYS A 53 4.90 -7.09 -13.53
CA LYS A 53 5.97 -8.10 -13.55
C LYS A 53 6.80 -8.19 -12.27
N SER A 54 6.81 -7.17 -11.40
CA SER A 54 7.55 -7.19 -10.14
C SER A 54 6.58 -7.00 -8.98
N LYS A 55 6.40 -8.00 -8.11
CA LYS A 55 5.62 -7.82 -6.87
C LYS A 55 6.53 -7.44 -5.70
N GLY A 56 7.60 -6.68 -5.97
CA GLY A 56 8.46 -6.17 -4.91
C GLY A 56 7.62 -5.29 -3.97
N CYS A 57 7.62 -5.62 -2.68
CA CYS A 57 7.07 -4.76 -1.65
C CYS A 57 8.20 -4.23 -0.76
N LEU A 58 8.05 -2.98 -0.35
CA LEU A 58 8.91 -2.32 0.61
C LEU A 58 8.07 -2.13 1.87
N ALA A 59 8.53 -2.68 2.98
CA ALA A 59 7.97 -2.39 4.29
C ALA A 59 8.75 -1.21 4.89
N THR A 60 8.03 -0.17 5.32
CA THR A 60 8.61 1.00 5.98
C THR A 60 8.15 1.05 7.41
N PHE A 61 9.10 1.10 8.34
CA PHE A 61 8.88 1.23 9.77
C PHE A 61 9.22 2.66 10.19
N LEU A 62 8.26 3.31 10.84
CA LEU A 62 8.42 4.63 11.43
C LEU A 62 8.23 4.52 12.94
N GLU A 63 9.25 4.92 13.69
CA GLU A 63 9.10 5.14 15.12
C GLU A 63 8.52 6.55 15.35
N GLY A 64 7.40 6.67 16.07
CA GLY A 64 6.72 7.97 16.19
C GLY A 64 7.57 9.06 16.87
N LYS A 65 8.37 8.67 17.87
CA LYS A 65 9.14 9.61 18.72
C LYS A 65 10.54 9.93 18.20
N SER A 66 11.17 8.99 17.50
CA SER A 66 12.51 9.15 16.94
C SER A 66 12.41 9.29 15.43
N PRO A 67 13.23 10.12 14.76
CA PRO A 67 13.22 10.24 13.29
C PRO A 67 13.87 9.03 12.60
N LEU A 68 13.67 7.82 13.13
CA LEU A 68 14.25 6.59 12.62
C LEU A 68 13.30 5.98 11.58
N TYR A 69 13.79 5.93 10.35
CA TYR A 69 13.11 5.30 9.22
C TYR A 69 13.87 4.04 8.82
N THR A 70 13.22 2.88 8.92
CA THR A 70 13.79 1.62 8.43
C THR A 70 12.96 1.12 7.26
N ALA A 71 13.60 0.94 6.10
CA ALA A 71 12.96 0.40 4.92
C ALA A 71 13.53 -0.99 4.62
N ILE A 72 12.67 -2.01 4.67
CA ILE A 72 13.05 -3.39 4.41
C ILE A 72 12.45 -3.82 3.08
N LYS A 73 13.31 -4.23 2.16
CA LYS A 73 12.88 -4.89 0.93
C LYS A 73 12.37 -6.27 1.31
N MET A 74 11.07 -6.49 1.14
CA MET A 74 10.46 -7.78 1.41
C MET A 74 10.79 -8.72 0.24
N ALA A 75 11.31 -9.89 0.57
CA ALA A 75 11.44 -10.98 -0.40
C ALA A 75 10.04 -11.45 -0.80
N GLN A 76 9.88 -11.72 -2.09
CA GLN A 76 8.60 -12.04 -2.71
C GLN A 76 8.29 -13.54 -2.69
#